data_AF-A0A850H228-F1
#
_entry.id   AF-A0A850H228-F1
#
_cell.length_a   1.000
_cell.length_b   1.000
_cell.length_c   1.000
_cell.angle_alpha   90.00
_cell.angle_beta   90.00
_cell.angle_gamma   90.00
#
_symmetry.space_group_name_H-M   'P 1'
#
loop_
_entity.id
_entity.type
_entity.pdbx_description
1 polymer ?
#
loop_
_entity_poly.entity_id
_entity_poly.type
_entity_poly.pdbx_seq_one_letter_code
_entity_poly.pdbx_strand_id
1 'polypeptide(L)'
;MCSFEDYRAADAQLNAAWKRARDLAKSIDRRSAEAGAAKDHFARLLDAQRKWLAYRDAHCLAVAGERTPESGTIWPLVQNNCMEELTLARTKLLRQYADQPN
;
A
#
# COMPACT_ATOMS: atom_id res chain seq x y z
N MET A 1 -19.18 -13.33 4.57
CA MET A 1 -18.02 -12.52 4.14
C MET A 1 -18.51 -11.09 3.99
N CYS A 2 -17.79 -10.10 4.49
CA CYS A 2 -18.24 -8.70 4.62
C CYS A 2 -17.14 -7.80 4.05
N SER A 3 -17.46 -6.99 3.04
CA SER A 3 -16.45 -6.25 2.26
C SER A 3 -15.53 -5.36 3.10
N PHE A 4 -16.04 -4.81 4.21
CA PHE A 4 -15.20 -4.05 5.12
C PHE A 4 -14.16 -4.92 5.85
N GLU A 5 -14.57 -6.11 6.30
CA GLU A 5 -13.64 -7.05 6.94
C GLU A 5 -12.61 -7.58 5.94
N ASP A 6 -13.02 -7.82 4.69
CA ASP A 6 -12.13 -8.27 3.63
C ASP A 6 -11.07 -7.20 3.32
N TYR A 7 -11.49 -5.93 3.18
CA TYR A 7 -10.57 -4.80 3.06
C TYR A 7 -9.62 -4.68 4.28
N ARG A 8 -10.12 -4.81 5.52
CA ARG A 8 -9.26 -4.78 6.71
C ARG A 8 -8.24 -5.90 6.72
N ALA A 9 -8.62 -7.10 6.29
CA ALA A 9 -7.70 -8.23 6.17
C ALA A 9 -6.61 -7.94 5.11
N ALA A 10 -6.96 -7.35 3.97
CA ALA A 10 -6.00 -6.91 2.97
C ALA A 10 -5.05 -5.84 3.52
N ASP A 11 -5.55 -4.85 4.26
CA ASP A 11 -4.73 -3.78 4.86
C ASP A 11 -3.74 -4.33 5.90
N ALA A 12 -4.17 -5.30 6.71
CA ALA A 12 -3.28 -6.00 7.64
C ALA A 12 -2.13 -6.72 6.89
N GLN A 13 -2.44 -7.38 5.77
CA GLN A 13 -1.43 -8.02 4.92
C GLN A 13 -0.46 -7.02 4.30
N LEU A 14 -0.97 -5.86 3.84
CA LEU A 14 -0.14 -4.79 3.30
C LEU A 14 0.82 -4.26 4.36
N ASN A 15 0.33 -4.00 5.58
CA ASN A 15 1.16 -3.52 6.68
C ASN A 15 2.25 -4.53 7.08
N ALA A 16 1.94 -5.83 7.03
CA ALA A 16 2.94 -6.88 7.26
C ALA A 16 4.02 -6.92 6.16
N ALA A 17 3.63 -6.76 4.88
CA ALA A 17 4.58 -6.66 3.77
C ALA A 17 5.42 -5.36 3.82
N TRP A 18 4.80 -4.24 4.19
CA TRP A 18 5.45 -2.95 4.37
C TRP A 18 6.58 -3.00 5.40
N LYS A 19 6.37 -3.67 6.54
CA LYS A 19 7.43 -3.85 7.55
C LYS A 19 8.66 -4.52 6.95
N ARG A 20 8.50 -5.62 6.22
CA ARG A 20 9.62 -6.31 5.56
C ARG A 20 10.33 -5.42 4.54
N ALA A 21 9.57 -4.76 3.66
CA ALA A 21 10.12 -3.86 2.66
C ALA A 21 10.88 -2.66 3.28
N ARG A 22 10.35 -2.06 4.35
CA ARG A 22 11.00 -0.93 5.05
C ARG A 22 12.33 -1.36 5.68
N ASP A 23 12.37 -2.57 6.23
CA ASP A 23 13.54 -3.07 6.96
C ASP A 23 14.67 -3.38 5.97
N LEU A 24 14.33 -3.93 4.80
CA LEU A 24 15.26 -4.07 3.69
C LEU A 24 15.79 -2.71 3.21
N ALA A 25 14.90 -1.75 2.92
CA ALA A 25 15.34 -0.44 2.44
C ALA A 25 16.28 0.27 3.44
N LYS A 26 15.99 0.17 4.74
CA LYS A 26 16.86 0.68 5.80
C LYS A 26 18.19 -0.08 5.91
N SER A 27 18.22 -1.38 5.64
CA SER A 27 19.47 -2.13 5.64
C SER A 27 20.36 -1.71 4.47
N ILE A 28 19.78 -1.41 3.31
CA ILE A 28 20.50 -0.79 2.18
C ILE A 28 21.11 0.54 2.60
N ASP A 29 20.29 1.44 3.16
CA ASP A 29 20.78 2.76 3.58
C ASP A 29 21.95 2.69 4.57
N ARG A 30 21.95 1.72 5.50
CA ARG A 30 23.08 1.49 6.41
C ARG A 30 24.34 1.06 5.68
N ARG A 31 24.26 0.08 4.77
CA ARG A 31 25.40 -0.39 3.98
C ARG A 31 25.93 0.70 3.05
N SER A 32 25.04 1.48 2.43
CA SER A 32 25.42 2.63 1.62
C SER A 32 26.15 3.70 2.44
N ALA A 33 25.71 3.96 3.67
CA ALA A 33 26.39 4.91 4.56
C ALA A 33 27.82 4.45 4.93
N GLU A 34 28.01 3.16 5.19
CA GLU A 34 29.35 2.57 5.44
C GLU A 34 30.26 2.69 4.21
N ALA A 35 29.69 2.60 3.01
CA ALA A 35 30.41 2.74 1.73
C ALA A 35 30.56 4.21 1.25
N GLY A 36 30.09 5.20 2.01
CA GLY A 36 30.13 6.61 1.61
C GLY A 36 29.20 6.98 0.44
N ALA A 37 28.16 6.17 0.18
CA ALA A 37 27.16 6.35 -0.87
C ALA A 37 25.85 6.98 -0.35
N ALA A 38 24.90 7.24 -1.25
CA ALA A 38 23.60 7.83 -0.93
C ALA A 38 22.73 6.89 -0.06
N LYS A 39 22.03 7.48 0.92
CA LYS A 39 21.25 6.80 1.98
C LYS A 39 19.75 7.13 1.94
N ASP A 40 19.19 7.22 0.74
CA ASP A 40 17.81 7.66 0.51
C ASP A 40 16.90 6.54 -0.04
N HIS A 41 17.30 5.26 0.03
CA HIS A 41 16.46 4.14 -0.41
C HIS A 41 15.16 4.05 0.39
N PHE A 42 15.23 4.11 1.72
CA PHE A 42 14.01 4.11 2.55
C PHE A 42 13.15 5.35 2.30
N ALA A 43 13.77 6.52 2.12
CA ALA A 43 13.05 7.75 1.85
C ALA A 43 12.26 7.67 0.52
N ARG A 44 12.89 7.16 -0.54
CA ARG A 44 12.25 6.92 -1.85
C ARG A 44 11.11 5.90 -1.75
N LEU A 45 11.32 4.79 -1.02
CA LEU A 45 10.28 3.78 -0.82
C LEU A 45 9.08 4.33 -0.04
N LEU A 46 9.34 5.11 1.02
CA LEU A 46 8.29 5.74 1.83
C LEU A 46 7.48 6.75 1.02
N ASP A 47 8.15 7.56 0.21
CA ASP A 47 7.49 8.50 -0.69
C ASP A 47 6.60 7.77 -1.71
N ALA A 48 7.11 6.71 -2.35
CA ALA A 48 6.32 5.89 -3.26
C ALA A 48 5.08 5.26 -2.57
N GLN A 49 5.22 4.79 -1.33
CA GLN A 49 4.09 4.23 -0.58
C GLN A 49 3.03 5.28 -0.26
N ARG A 50 3.42 6.49 0.13
CA ARG A 50 2.48 7.59 0.42
C ARG A 50 1.73 8.04 -0.83
N LYS A 51 2.45 8.19 -1.95
CA LYS A 51 1.83 8.49 -3.25
C LYS A 51 0.86 7.39 -3.68
N TRP A 52 1.21 6.14 -3.44
CA TRP A 52 0.30 5.02 -3.71
C TRP A 52 -0.98 5.06 -2.86
N LEU A 53 -0.89 5.41 -1.56
CA LEU A 53 -2.09 5.58 -0.73
C LEU A 53 -3.01 6.68 -1.28
N ALA A 54 -2.45 7.84 -1.63
CA ALA A 54 -3.22 8.92 -2.25
C ALA A 54 -3.87 8.48 -3.58
N TYR A 55 -3.14 7.75 -4.42
CA TYR A 55 -3.69 7.16 -5.64
C TYR A 55 -4.84 6.18 -5.35
N ARG A 56 -4.66 5.24 -4.41
CA ARG A 56 -5.68 4.24 -4.05
C ARG A 56 -6.97 4.94 -3.63
N ASP A 57 -6.86 5.89 -2.71
CA ASP A 57 -8.01 6.56 -2.13
C ASP A 57 -8.75 7.40 -3.20
N ALA A 58 -8.01 8.13 -4.04
CA ALA A 58 -8.58 8.90 -5.14
C ALA A 58 -9.19 8.01 -6.24
N HIS A 59 -8.53 6.91 -6.59
CA HIS A 59 -9.01 5.97 -7.59
C HIS A 59 -10.30 5.29 -7.13
N CYS A 60 -10.34 4.79 -5.89
CA CYS A 60 -11.53 4.13 -5.39
C CYS A 60 -12.70 5.09 -5.20
N LEU A 61 -12.44 6.34 -4.80
CA LEU A 61 -13.48 7.38 -4.80
C LEU A 61 -14.01 7.64 -6.22
N ALA A 62 -13.15 7.66 -7.25
CA ALA A 62 -13.58 7.80 -8.64
C ALA A 62 -14.41 6.60 -9.14
N VAL A 63 -14.10 5.38 -8.67
CA VAL A 63 -14.86 4.15 -9.00
C VAL A 63 -16.21 4.12 -8.30
N ALA A 64 -16.27 4.46 -7.01
CA ALA A 64 -17.51 4.42 -6.22
C ALA A 64 -18.40 5.67 -6.40
N GLY A 65 -17.81 6.79 -6.82
CA GLY A 65 -18.43 8.11 -6.79
C GLY A 65 -18.45 8.72 -5.39
N GLU A 66 -18.73 10.02 -5.29
CA GLU A 66 -18.92 10.68 -4.00
C GLU A 66 -20.14 10.09 -3.27
N ARG A 67 -20.02 9.90 -1.95
CA ARG A 67 -21.12 9.40 -1.13
C ARG A 67 -22.10 10.54 -0.85
N THR A 68 -23.27 10.46 -1.45
CA THR A 68 -24.39 11.40 -1.24
C THR A 68 -25.53 10.74 -0.42
N PRO A 69 -26.51 11.50 0.09
CA PRO A 69 -27.69 10.92 0.73
C PRO A 69 -28.48 9.94 -0.14
N GLU A 70 -28.41 10.10 -1.47
CA GLU A 70 -29.05 9.23 -2.46
C GLU A 70 -28.21 7.97 -2.77
N SER A 71 -26.97 7.91 -2.28
CA SER A 71 -26.11 6.74 -2.48
C SER A 71 -26.66 5.56 -1.69
N GLY A 72 -27.18 4.56 -2.41
CA GLY A 72 -27.75 3.35 -1.83
C GLY A 72 -26.74 2.48 -1.07
N THR A 73 -27.23 1.37 -0.49
CA THR A 73 -26.45 0.44 0.33
C THR A 73 -25.31 -0.26 -0.41
N ILE A 74 -25.28 -0.19 -1.74
CA ILE A 74 -24.21 -0.75 -2.58
C ILE A 74 -22.93 0.08 -2.56
N TRP A 75 -23.01 1.38 -2.26
CA TRP A 75 -21.85 2.28 -2.27
C TRP A 75 -20.65 1.77 -1.43
N PRO A 76 -20.83 1.39 -0.14
CA PRO A 76 -19.72 0.87 0.67
C PRO A 76 -19.17 -0.45 0.12
N LEU A 77 -19.98 -1.27 -0.56
CA LEU A 77 -19.51 -2.49 -1.19
C LEU A 77 -18.53 -2.17 -2.33
N VAL A 78 -18.89 -1.26 -3.23
CA VAL A 78 -18.03 -0.85 -4.35
C VAL A 78 -16.73 -0.22 -3.87
N GLN A 79 -16.81 0.69 -2.90
CA GLN A 79 -15.64 1.34 -2.31
C GLN A 79 -14.70 0.30 -1.67
N ASN A 80 -15.22 -0.58 -0.81
CA ASN A 80 -14.39 -1.54 -0.08
C ASN A 80 -13.74 -2.56 -1.01
N ASN A 81 -14.45 -3.05 -2.02
CA ASN A 81 -13.89 -4.01 -2.97
C ASN A 81 -12.72 -3.39 -3.77
N CYS A 82 -12.85 -2.14 -4.24
CA CYS A 82 -11.74 -1.45 -4.89
C CYS A 82 -10.54 -1.29 -3.95
N MET A 83 -10.80 -0.91 -2.69
CA MET A 83 -9.75 -0.72 -1.69
C MET A 83 -9.03 -2.05 -1.40
N GLU A 84 -9.75 -3.16 -1.32
CA GLU A 84 -9.20 -4.50 -1.17
C GLU A 84 -8.30 -4.88 -2.35
N GLU A 85 -8.82 -4.82 -3.58
CA GLU A 85 -8.10 -5.23 -4.79
C GLU A 85 -6.76 -4.50 -4.95
N LEU A 86 -6.77 -3.17 -4.85
CA LEU A 86 -5.55 -2.37 -4.95
C LEU A 86 -4.58 -2.67 -3.80
N THR A 87 -5.09 -2.90 -2.60
CA THR A 87 -4.27 -3.22 -1.42
C THR A 87 -3.59 -4.59 -1.57
N LEU A 88 -4.28 -5.59 -2.10
CA LEU A 88 -3.70 -6.91 -2.41
C LEU A 88 -2.64 -6.79 -3.52
N ALA A 89 -2.92 -6.03 -4.57
CA ALA A 89 -1.95 -5.79 -5.65
C ALA A 89 -0.68 -5.12 -5.13
N ARG A 90 -0.81 -4.09 -4.30
CA ARG A 90 0.35 -3.42 -3.68
C ARG A 90 1.10 -4.33 -2.73
N THR A 91 0.40 -5.17 -1.99
CA THR A 91 1.01 -6.18 -1.11
C THR A 91 1.96 -7.09 -1.90
N LYS A 92 1.57 -7.52 -3.11
CA LYS A 92 2.45 -8.32 -3.98
C LYS A 92 3.71 -7.55 -4.38
N LEU A 93 3.59 -6.28 -4.77
CA LEU A 93 4.74 -5.44 -5.13
C LEU A 93 5.70 -5.24 -3.93
N LEU A 94 5.16 -5.04 -2.72
CA LEU A 94 5.98 -4.90 -1.51
C LEU A 94 6.70 -6.20 -1.13
N ARG A 95 6.06 -7.36 -1.31
CA ARG A 95 6.70 -8.67 -1.11
C ARG A 95 7.82 -8.87 -2.12
N GLN A 96 7.56 -8.62 -3.39
CA GLN A 96 8.59 -8.69 -4.44
C GLN A 96 9.78 -7.78 -4.14
N TYR A 97 9.54 -6.54 -3.70
CA TYR A 97 10.60 -5.63 -3.27
C TYR A 97 11.41 -6.21 -2.10
N ALA A 98 10.72 -6.76 -1.09
CA ALA A 98 11.37 -7.32 0.10
C ALA A 98 12.17 -8.61 -0.17
N ASP A 99 11.81 -9.35 -1.23
CA ASP A 99 12.45 -10.62 -1.62
C ASP A 99 13.61 -10.41 -2.62
N GLN A 100 13.91 -9.16 -3.02
CA GLN A 100 15.03 -8.87 -3.92
C GLN A 100 16.38 -9.18 -3.25
N PRO A 101 17.29 -9.91 -3.94
CA PRO A 101 18.65 -10.09 -3.46
C PRO A 101 19.37 -8.73 -3.44
N ASN A 102 20.14 -8.50 -2.38
CA ASN A 102 20.59 -7.19 -1.96
C ASN A 102 22.09 -7.15 -1.69
#